data_AF-A0A564WF11-F1
#
_entry.id   AF-A0A564WF11-F1
#
_cell.length_a   1.000
_cell.length_b   1.000
_cell.length_c   1.000
_cell.angle_alpha   90.00
_cell.angle_beta   90.00
_cell.angle_gamma   90.00
#
_symmetry.space_group_name_H-M   'P 1'
#
loop_
_entity.id
_entity.type
_entity.pdbx_description
1 polymer ?
#
loop_
_entity_poly.entity_id
_entity_poly.type
_entity_poly.pdbx_seq_one_letter_code
_entity_poly.pdbx_strand_id
1 'polypeptide(L)'
;MSDHHAPLTADHDHGVRRLWTAVLQHALADASSPKVRVRKHIAGWLFSPDFWLVADAAGVDPWRAAAAFRRVLAAPPRPIRAARGGRRQQVAP
;
A
#
# COMPACT_ATOMS: atom_id res chain seq x y z
N MET A 1 5.19 -45.06 -2.05
CA MET A 1 4.11 -44.21 -1.52
C MET A 1 4.74 -42.85 -1.30
N SER A 2 4.51 -41.91 -2.21
CA SER A 2 5.07 -40.57 -2.11
C SER A 2 4.26 -39.82 -1.06
N ASP A 3 4.93 -39.28 -0.04
CA ASP A 3 4.30 -38.37 0.91
C ASP A 3 3.71 -37.18 0.15
N HIS A 4 2.39 -37.22 -0.10
CA HIS A 4 1.63 -36.13 -0.73
C HIS A 4 1.34 -34.97 0.24
N HIS A 5 1.99 -34.97 1.40
CA HIS A 5 1.86 -33.97 2.45
C HIS A 5 3.14 -33.12 2.62
N ALA A 6 3.99 -33.02 1.59
CA ALA A 6 4.96 -31.92 1.53
C ALA A 6 4.19 -30.59 1.66
N PRO A 7 4.61 -29.68 2.55
CA PRO A 7 3.66 -28.91 3.31
C PRO A 7 3.11 -27.77 2.46
N LEU A 8 1.80 -27.86 2.16
CA LEU A 8 0.98 -26.78 1.59
C LEU A 8 1.13 -25.43 2.33
N THR A 9 1.74 -25.44 3.52
CA THR A 9 1.96 -24.27 4.36
C THR A 9 3.03 -23.33 3.80
N ALA A 10 4.11 -23.80 3.19
CA ALA A 10 5.20 -22.92 2.79
C ALA A 10 4.83 -21.99 1.62
N ASP A 11 4.19 -22.54 0.58
CA ASP A 11 3.69 -21.76 -0.56
C ASP A 11 2.51 -20.86 -0.15
N HIS A 12 1.67 -21.35 0.76
CA HIS A 12 0.58 -20.56 1.35
C HIS A 12 1.11 -19.37 2.15
N ASP A 13 2.05 -19.59 3.06
CA ASP A 13 2.68 -18.55 3.88
C ASP A 13 3.39 -17.51 3.01
N HIS A 14 4.05 -17.96 1.94
CA HIS A 14 4.67 -17.06 0.97
C HIS A 14 3.62 -16.23 0.22
N GLY A 15 2.51 -16.84 -0.20
CA GLY A 15 1.38 -16.15 -0.82
C GLY A 15 0.76 -15.09 0.09
N VAL A 16 0.55 -15.42 1.36
CA VAL A 16 0.01 -14.52 2.39
C VAL A 16 0.96 -13.35 2.64
N ARG A 17 2.27 -13.60 2.82
CA ARG A 17 3.27 -12.54 2.98
C ARG A 17 3.31 -11.60 1.78
N ARG A 18 3.24 -12.15 0.56
CA ARG A 18 3.24 -11.36 -0.67
C ARG A 18 1.98 -10.49 -0.77
N LEU A 19 0.82 -11.01 -0.38
CA LEU A 19 -0.43 -10.25 -0.34
C LEU A 19 -0.33 -9.08 0.64
N TRP A 20 0.07 -9.32 1.89
CA TRP A 20 0.19 -8.25 2.89
C TRP A 20 1.26 -7.22 2.54
N THR A 21 2.34 -7.65 1.90
CA THR A 21 3.34 -6.74 1.33
C THR A 21 2.72 -5.81 0.27
N ALA A 22 1.89 -6.36 -0.63
CA ALA A 22 1.19 -5.56 -1.63
C ALA A 22 0.20 -4.57 -0.99
N VAL A 23 -0.50 -4.96 0.07
CA VAL A 23 -1.37 -4.07 0.85
C VAL A 23 -0.57 -2.90 1.45
N LEU A 24 0.59 -3.17 2.07
CA LEU A 24 1.46 -2.12 2.62
C LEU A 24 1.98 -1.18 1.53
N GLN A 25 2.40 -1.70 0.39
CA GLN A 25 2.87 -0.90 -0.74
C GLN A 25 1.77 0.01 -1.29
N HIS A 26 0.54 -0.51 -1.41
CA HIS A 26 -0.61 0.26 -1.87
C HIS A 26 -0.97 1.36 -0.87
N ALA A 27 -1.04 1.02 0.42
CA ALA A 27 -1.31 2.00 1.48
C ALA A 27 -0.22 3.08 1.57
N LEU A 28 1.04 2.75 1.29
CA LEU A 28 2.14 3.71 1.22
C LEU A 28 1.99 4.66 0.02
N ALA A 29 1.47 4.18 -1.11
CA ALA A 29 1.13 5.04 -2.24
C ALA A 29 -0.02 5.99 -1.87
N ASP A 30 -1.05 5.50 -1.18
CA ASP A 30 -2.17 6.30 -0.68
C ASP A 30 -1.76 7.33 0.37
N ALA A 31 -0.76 7.04 1.21
CA ALA A 31 -0.16 8.00 2.13
C ALA A 31 0.39 9.26 1.39
N SER A 32 0.80 9.09 0.14
CA SER A 32 1.30 10.16 -0.74
C SER A 32 0.22 10.83 -1.61
N SER A 33 -1.05 10.43 -1.43
CA SER A 33 -2.17 10.88 -2.26
C SER A 33 -2.36 12.39 -2.20
N PRO A 34 -2.72 13.06 -3.32
CA PRO A 34 -3.13 14.47 -3.30
C PRO A 34 -4.40 14.71 -2.48
N LYS A 35 -5.21 13.67 -2.25
CA LYS A 35 -6.49 13.78 -1.55
C LYS A 35 -6.29 13.73 -0.04
N VAL A 36 -6.59 14.85 0.64
CA VAL A 36 -6.47 14.97 2.11
C VAL A 36 -7.27 13.90 2.86
N ARG A 37 -8.47 13.54 2.39
CA ARG A 37 -9.30 12.49 3.02
C ARG A 37 -8.61 11.12 3.03
N VAL A 38 -7.94 10.77 1.93
CA VAL A 38 -7.17 9.50 1.81
C VAL A 38 -6.00 9.51 2.78
N ARG A 39 -5.22 10.60 2.81
CA ARG A 39 -4.09 10.75 3.75
C ARG A 39 -4.53 10.68 5.21
N LYS A 40 -5.65 11.31 5.57
CA LYS A 40 -6.24 11.24 6.92
C LYS A 40 -6.66 9.81 7.28
N HIS A 41 -7.26 9.09 6.34
CA HIS A 41 -7.62 7.69 6.54
C HIS A 41 -6.38 6.82 6.80
N ILE A 42 -5.33 6.95 5.98
CA ILE A 42 -4.06 6.23 6.18
C ILE A 42 -3.39 6.61 7.51
N ALA A 43 -3.42 7.90 7.88
CA ALA A 43 -2.92 8.35 9.17
C ALA A 43 -3.69 7.72 10.34
N GLY A 44 -5.02 7.59 10.24
CA GLY A 44 -5.82 6.89 11.25
C GLY A 44 -5.50 5.40 11.32
N TRP A 45 -5.39 4.75 10.15
CA TRP A 45 -5.03 3.33 10.07
C TRP A 45 -3.65 3.03 10.65
N LEU A 46 -2.66 3.91 10.46
CA LEU A 46 -1.31 3.79 11.05
C LEU A 46 -1.30 3.67 12.59
N PHE A 47 -2.31 4.23 13.26
CA PHE A 47 -2.45 4.14 14.73
C PHE A 47 -3.42 3.04 15.16
N SER A 48 -3.98 2.28 14.23
CA SER A 48 -4.87 1.16 14.52
C SER A 48 -4.09 -0.14 14.74
N PRO A 49 -4.63 -1.10 15.51
CA PRO A 49 -4.06 -2.44 15.65
C PRO A 49 -3.84 -3.15 14.31
N ASP A 50 -4.73 -2.94 13.33
CA ASP A 50 -4.69 -3.59 12.03
C ASP A 50 -3.39 -3.31 11.28
N PHE A 51 -2.84 -2.09 11.38
CA PHE A 51 -1.56 -1.77 10.76
C PHE A 51 -0.43 -2.65 11.27
N TRP A 52 -0.38 -2.88 12.59
CA TRP A 52 0.66 -3.68 13.23
C TRP A 52 0.53 -5.16 12.84
N LEU A 53 -0.71 -5.68 12.77
CA LEU A 53 -1.00 -7.03 12.31
C LEU A 53 -0.60 -7.23 10.85
N VAL A 54 -0.92 -6.28 9.97
CA VAL A 54 -0.57 -6.35 8.56
C VAL A 54 0.94 -6.27 8.34
N ALA A 55 1.65 -5.43 9.10
CA ALA A 55 3.11 -5.34 9.02
C ALA A 55 3.79 -6.66 9.44
N ASP A 56 3.34 -7.24 10.55
CA ASP A 56 3.84 -8.53 11.03
C ASP A 56 3.53 -9.67 10.04
N ALA A 57 2.31 -9.73 9.51
CA ALA A 57 1.89 -10.72 8.51
C ALA A 57 2.62 -10.57 7.16
N ALA A 58 3.12 -9.37 6.84
CA ALA A 58 4.00 -9.14 5.70
C ALA A 58 5.46 -9.55 5.95
N GLY A 59 5.83 -9.91 7.19
CA GLY A 59 7.22 -10.16 7.58
C GLY A 59 8.07 -8.89 7.64
N VAL A 60 7.44 -7.72 7.85
CA VAL A 60 8.12 -6.43 7.94
C VAL A 60 8.08 -5.94 9.38
N ASP A 61 9.22 -5.45 9.89
CA ASP A 61 9.26 -4.81 11.20
C ASP A 61 8.24 -3.64 11.27
N PRO A 62 7.23 -3.73 12.15
CA PRO A 62 6.15 -2.76 12.18
C PRO A 62 6.61 -1.32 12.50
N TRP A 63 7.66 -1.17 13.31
CA TRP A 63 8.22 0.14 13.65
C TRP A 63 8.90 0.80 12.47
N ARG A 64 9.69 0.05 11.69
CA ARG A 64 10.29 0.50 10.43
C ARG A 64 9.24 0.86 9.40
N ALA A 65 8.20 0.03 9.25
CA ALA A 65 7.06 0.34 8.39
C ALA A 65 6.40 1.66 8.83
N ALA A 66 6.08 1.80 10.12
CA ALA A 66 5.46 3.00 10.66
C ALA A 66 6.31 4.26 10.41
N ALA A 67 7.63 4.17 10.59
CA ALA A 67 8.55 5.27 10.30
C ALA A 67 8.52 5.68 8.82
N ALA A 68 8.44 4.72 7.89
CA ALA A 68 8.30 5.02 6.46
C ALA A 68 6.98 5.75 6.15
N PHE A 69 5.86 5.27 6.70
CA PHE A 69 4.55 5.93 6.55
C PHE A 69 4.54 7.35 7.13
N ARG A 70 5.12 7.55 8.32
CA ARG A 70 5.22 8.89 8.95
C ARG A 70 6.00 9.87 8.08
N ARG A 71 7.11 9.43 7.49
CA ARG A 71 7.91 10.27 6.57
C ARG A 71 7.10 10.68 5.34
N VAL A 72 6.35 9.75 4.74
CA VAL A 72 5.51 10.06 3.58
C VAL A 72 4.34 10.97 3.96
N LEU A 73 3.68 10.72 5.10
CA LEU A 73 2.59 11.55 5.59
C LEU A 73 3.03 12.95 6.00
N ALA A 74 4.28 13.14 6.45
CA ALA A 74 4.83 14.46 6.77
C ALA A 74 5.19 15.27 5.50
N ALA A 75 5.41 14.60 4.37
CA ALA A 75 5.73 15.27 3.11
C ALA A 75 4.54 16.07 2.55
N PRO A 76 4.78 17.14 1.78
CA PRO A 76 3.72 17.84 1.08
C PRO A 76 2.98 16.88 0.12
N PRO A 77 1.66 17.04 -0.05
CA PRO A 77 0.89 16.19 -0.96
C PRO A 77 1.49 16.26 -2.37
N ARG A 78 1.58 15.11 -3.04
CA ARG A 78 2.06 15.09 -4.43
C ARG A 78 1.11 15.94 -5.28
N PRO A 79 1.64 16.82 -6.15
CA PRO A 79 0.79 17.59 -7.04
C PRO A 79 -0.03 16.63 -7.90
N ILE A 80 -1.32 16.95 -8.09
CA ILE A 80 -2.12 16.29 -9.13
C ILE A 80 -1.45 16.70 -10.44
N ARG A 81 -0.65 15.80 -11.02
CA ARG A 81 -0.22 15.98 -12.41
C ARG A 81 -1.51 16.02 -13.20
N ALA A 82 -1.90 17.21 -13.65
CA ALA A 82 -2.95 17.35 -14.65
C ALA A 82 -2.55 16.41 -15.78
N ALA A 83 -3.35 15.36 -16.01
CA ALA A 83 -3.22 14.58 -17.22
C ALA A 83 -3.25 15.60 -18.35
N ARG A 84 -2.11 15.76 -19.05
CA ARG A 84 -1.95 16.66 -20.18
C ARG A 84 -3.21 16.55 -21.03
N GLY A 85 -3.93 17.65 -21.17
CA GLY A 85 -5.18 17.72 -21.89
C GLY A 85 -5.09 16.94 -23.19
N GLY A 86 -5.87 15.86 -23.28
CA GLY A 86 -6.26 15.28 -24.54
C GLY A 86 -7.04 16.35 -25.29
N ARG A 87 -6.32 17.12 -26.09
CA ARG A 87 -6.83 18.13 -27.02
C ARG A 87 -7.90 17.43 -27.85
N ARG A 88 -9.18 17.67 -27.53
CA ARG A 88 -10.28 17.41 -28.45
C ARG A 88 -9.89 18.14 -29.73
N GLN A 89 -9.44 17.41 -30.75
CA GLN A 89 -9.45 17.93 -32.10
C GLN A 89 -10.93 18.13 -32.43
N GLN A 90 -11.36 19.39 -32.31
CA GLN A 90 -12.54 19.87 -33.02
C GLN A 90 -12.20 19.71 -34.51
N VAL A 91 -12.74 18.67 -35.12
CA VAL A 91 -12.92 18.64 -36.57
C VAL A 91 -14.06 19.62 -36.83
N ALA A 92 -13.70 20.81 -37.30
CA ALA A 92 -14.62 21.79 -37.87
C ALA A 92 -15.13 21.27 -39.23
N PRO A 93 -16.34 21.68 -39.66
CA PRO A 93 -17.15 21.02 -40.69
C PRO A 93 -16.55 21.03 -42.09
#